data_AF-A0A5C4LV61-F1
#
_entry.id   AF-A0A5C4LV61-F1
#
_cell.length_a   1.000
_cell.length_b   1.000
_cell.length_c   1.000
_cell.angle_alpha   90.00
_cell.angle_beta   90.00
_cell.angle_gamma   90.00
#
_symmetry.space_group_name_H-M   'P 1'
#
loop_
_entity.id
_entity.type
_entity.pdbx_description
1 polymer ?
#
loop_
_entity_poly.entity_id
_entity_poly.type
_entity_poly.pdbx_seq_one_letter_code
_entity_poly.pdbx_strand_id
1 'polypeptide(L)' 'MDVATRRVFRRVVCPVCGERRTEMRVFGTDRDDESGLPKTRRRIRRELREQADAWHPEPVCDRCARR' A
#
# COMPACT_ATOMS: atom_id res chain seq x y z
N MET A 1 11.09 15.45 10.18
CA MET A 1 10.95 14.00 9.91
C MET A 1 11.04 13.79 8.42
N ASP A 2 12.05 13.04 7.97
CA ASP A 2 12.26 12.72 6.57
C ASP A 2 11.70 11.31 6.28
N VAL A 3 10.69 11.22 5.40
CA VAL A 3 9.92 10.00 5.18
C VAL A 3 10.27 9.40 3.82
N ALA A 4 10.57 8.11 3.79
CA ALA A 4 10.67 7.36 2.55
C ALA A 4 9.28 6.85 2.16
N THR A 5 8.88 7.08 0.90
CA THR A 5 7.55 6.69 0.41
C THR A 5 7.63 5.71 -0.75
N ARG A 6 6.56 4.92 -0.91
CA ARG A 6 6.36 4.04 -2.05
C ARG A 6 4.90 4.09 -2.50
N ARG A 7 4.67 4.42 -3.76
CA ARG A 7 3.35 4.35 -4.40
C ARG A 7 3.13 2.97 -5.02
N VAL A 8 1.98 2.37 -4.76
CA VAL A 8 1.62 1.04 -5.27
C VAL A 8 0.23 1.10 -5.88
N PHE A 9 0.07 0.40 -6.99
CA PHE A 9 -1.19 0.27 -7.72
C PHE A 9 -1.57 -1.20 -7.77
N ARG A 10 -2.85 -1.51 -7.56
CA ARG A 10 -3.40 -2.86 -7.74
C ARG A 10 -4.65 -2.80 -8.61
N ARG A 11 -4.72 -3.67 -9.60
CA ARG A 11 -5.93 -3.85 -10.42
C ARG A 11 -6.86 -4.80 -9.68
N VAL A 12 -8.12 -4.42 -9.58
CA VAL A 12 -9.16 -5.20 -8.91
C VAL A 12 -10.31 -5.37 -9.88
N VAL A 13 -10.83 -6.58 -9.95
CA VAL A 13 -12.03 -6.91 -10.73
C VAL A 13 -13.11 -7.30 -9.74
N CYS A 14 -14.26 -6.63 -9.81
CA CYS A 14 -15.40 -6.97 -8.97
C CYS A 14 -15.88 -8.38 -9.31
N PRO A 15 -15.92 -9.32 -8.35
CA PRO A 15 -16.35 -10.69 -8.62
C PRO A 15 -17.86 -10.79 -8.91
N VAL A 16 -18.64 -9.75 -8.59
CA VAL A 16 -20.10 -9.73 -8.75
C VAL A 16 -20.51 -9.21 -10.14
N CYS A 17 -19.97 -8.07 -10.56
CA CYS A 17 -20.40 -7.39 -11.79
C CYS A 17 -19.31 -7.31 -12.87
N GLY A 18 -18.08 -7.74 -12.58
CA GLY A 18 -16.95 -7.71 -13.53
C GLY A 18 -16.30 -6.33 -13.72
N GLU A 19 -16.77 -5.30 -13.01
CA GLU A 19 -16.20 -3.95 -13.05
C GLU A 19 -14.70 -3.96 -12.73
N ARG A 20 -13.90 -3.21 -13.50
CA ARG A 20 -12.44 -3.19 -13.36
C ARG A 20 -11.99 -1.83 -12.83
N ARG A 21 -11.28 -1.83 -11.70
CA ARG A 21 -10.71 -0.61 -11.11
C ARG A 21 -9.23 -0.75 -10.81
N THR A 22 -8.54 0.39 -10.76
CA THR A 22 -7.15 0.46 -10.29
C THR A 22 -7.14 1.21 -8.97
N GLU A 23 -6.79 0.51 -7.91
CA GLU A 23 -6.64 1.07 -6.57
C GLU A 23 -5.20 1.53 -6.38
N MET A 24 -5.02 2.66 -5.70
CA MET A 24 -3.71 3.27 -5.46
C MET A 24 -3.53 3.58 -3.98
N ARG A 25 -2.40 3.20 -3.42
CA ARG A 25 -2.01 3.54 -2.05
C ARG A 25 -0.56 3.96 -1.97
N VAL A 26 -0.28 4.89 -1.07
CA VAL A 26 1.08 5.32 -0.72
C VAL A 26 1.42 4.75 0.64
N PHE A 27 2.57 4.09 0.72
CA PHE A 27 3.17 3.61 1.96
C PHE A 27 4.32 4.50 2.34
N GLY A 28 4.52 4.67 3.65
CA GLY A 28 5.56 5.50 4.23
C GLY A 28 6.29 4.77 5.34
N THR A 29 7.58 5.07 5.50
CA THR A 29 8.33 4.73 6.70
C THR A 29 9.33 5.84 6.98
N ASP A 30 9.55 6.15 8.25
CA ASP A 30 10.57 7.09 8.67
C ASP A 30 11.95 6.61 8.24
N ARG A 31 12.81 7.55 7.83
CA ARG A 31 14.20 7.25 7.49
C ARG A 31 15.06 7.00 8.71
N ASP A 32 14.65 7.49 9.88
CA ASP A 32 15.33 7.27 11.14
C ASP A 32 14.59 6.23 11.98
N ASP A 33 15.29 5.51 12.84
CA ASP A 33 14.71 4.58 13.79
C ASP A 33 14.25 5.27 15.09
N GLU A 34 13.76 4.48 16.04
CA GLU A 34 13.22 4.97 17.32
C GLU A 34 14.28 5.69 18.18
N SER A 35 15.57 5.47 17.92
CA SER A 35 16.69 6.16 18.58
C SER A 35 17.15 7.39 17.79
N GLY A 36 16.49 7.71 16.66
CA GLY A 36 16.87 8.80 15.76
C GLY A 36 18.06 8.49 14.86
N LEU A 37 18.46 7.22 14.74
CA LEU A 37 19.57 6.83 13.86
C LEU A 37 19.06 6.51 12.44
N PRO A 38 19.78 6.92 11.38
CA PRO A 38 19.37 6.62 10.01
C PRO A 38 19.27 5.11 9.73
N LYS A 39 18.10 4.66 9.28
CA LYS A 39 17.87 3.31 8.79
C LYS A 39 18.65 3.07 7.50
N THR A 40 19.12 1.85 7.32
CA THR A 40 19.71 1.44 6.05
C THR A 40 18.68 1.43 4.92
N ARG A 41 19.13 1.70 3.68
CA ARG A 41 18.27 1.64 2.48
C ARG A 41 17.60 0.26 2.31
N ARG A 42 18.28 -0.83 2.70
CA ARG A 42 17.73 -2.19 2.67
C ARG A 42 16.55 -2.34 3.63
N ARG A 43 16.67 -1.81 4.85
CA ARG A 43 15.59 -1.84 5.86
C ARG A 43 14.37 -1.05 5.39
N ILE A 44 14.57 0.19 4.93
CA ILE A 44 13.49 1.04 4.39
C ILE A 44 12.73 0.33 3.26
N ARG A 45 13.46 -0.25 2.29
CA ARG A 45 12.83 -0.98 1.17
C ARG A 45 12.04 -2.21 1.62
N ARG A 46 12.54 -2.92 2.64
CA ARG A 46 11.86 -4.10 3.19
C ARG A 46 10.54 -3.69 3.85
N GLU A 47 10.58 -2.70 4.75
CA GLU A 47 9.39 -2.20 5.45
C GLU A 47 8.30 -1.72 4.46
N LEU A 48 8.68 -0.92 3.46
CA LEU A 48 7.74 -0.46 2.43
C LEU A 48 7.18 -1.59 1.56
N ARG A 49 7.94 -2.67 1.35
CA ARG A 49 7.46 -3.85 0.62
C ARG A 49 6.48 -4.65 1.50
N GLU A 50 6.82 -4.90 2.76
CA GLU A 50 5.95 -5.62 3.70
C GLU A 50 4.58 -4.93 3.84
N GLN A 51 4.55 -3.60 3.97
CA GLN A 51 3.30 -2.83 4.00
C GLN A 51 2.50 -2.96 2.68
N ALA A 52 3.19 -2.90 1.53
CA ALA A 52 2.57 -3.02 0.22
C ALA A 52 2.02 -4.44 -0.05
N ASP A 53 2.70 -5.46 0.43
CA ASP A 53 2.31 -6.86 0.28
C ASP A 53 1.11 -7.17 1.16
N ALA A 54 1.07 -6.64 2.39
CA ALA A 54 -0.05 -6.78 3.31
C ALA A 54 -1.34 -6.09 2.80
N TRP A 55 -1.21 -5.05 1.98
CA TRP A 55 -2.36 -4.32 1.46
C TRP A 55 -3.12 -5.08 0.37
N HIS A 56 -4.35 -5.44 0.67
CA HIS A 56 -5.30 -6.05 -0.25
C HIS A 56 -6.52 -5.12 -0.37
N PRO A 57 -6.76 -4.48 -1.53
CA PRO A 57 -7.94 -3.65 -1.72
C PRO A 57 -9.21 -4.49 -1.70
N GLU A 58 -10.33 -3.87 -1.32
CA GLU A 58 -11.64 -4.51 -1.28
C GLU A 58 -11.99 -5.10 -2.67
N PRO A 59 -12.27 -6.41 -2.78
CA PRO A 59 -12.64 -7.03 -4.06
C PRO A 59 -13.98 -6.52 -4.61
N VAL A 60 -14.94 -6.18 -3.75
CA VAL A 60 -16.28 -5.75 -4.20
C VAL A 60 -16.29 -4.26 -4.51
N CYS A 61 -16.78 -3.89 -5.70
CA CYS A 61 -16.91 -2.47 -6.05
C CYS A 61 -17.98 -1.77 -5.21
N ASP A 62 -17.84 -0.45 -5.03
CA ASP A 62 -18.71 0.33 -4.15
C ASP A 62 -20.19 0.23 -4.51
N ARG A 63 -20.51 0.03 -5.79
CA ARG A 63 -21.89 -0.20 -6.27
C ARG A 63 -22.46 -1.52 -5.74
N CYS A 64 -21.68 -2.60 -5.79
CA CYS A 64 -22.11 -3.92 -5.33
C CYS A 64 -22.07 -4.03 -3.81
N ALA A 65 -21.17 -3.31 -3.13
CA ALA A 65 -21.08 -3.30 -1.66
C ALA A 65 -22.24 -2.56 -0.98
N ARG A 66 -22.94 -1.66 -1.68
CA ARG A 66 -24.10 -0.90 -1.18
C ARG A 66 -25.45 -1.59 -1.43
N ARG A 67 -25.45 -2.76 -2.08
CA ARG A 67 -26.65 -3.45 -2.56
C ARG A 67 -26.97 -4.63 -1.65
#